data_AF-A0A1H4QUL1-F1
#
_entry.id   AF-A0A1H4QUL1-F1
#
_cell.length_a   1.000
_cell.length_b   1.000
_cell.length_c   1.000
_cell.angle_alpha   90.00
_cell.angle_beta   90.00
_cell.angle_gamma   90.00
#
_symmetry.space_group_name_H-M   'P 1'
#
loop_
_entity.id
_entity.type
_entity.pdbx_description
1 polymer ?
#
loop_
_entity_poly.entity_id
_entity_poly.type
_entity_poly.pdbx_seq_one_letter_code
_entity_poly.pdbx_strand_id
1 'polypeptide(L)'
;MGVKHGREYSDILNDLVRALGQLTRIHEFFDMKASDWQDLEPSEQVDCLQTLADDIFYGLDSDPVMEVGDGVIRHDPENHVIRVHNGENVISLVYLV
;
A
#
# COMPACT_ATOMS: atom_id res chain seq x y z
N MET A 1 16.10 -2.91 7.26
CA MET A 1 15.75 -4.30 6.86
C MET A 1 14.24 -4.30 6.76
N GLY A 2 13.65 -4.75 5.65
CA GLY A 2 12.20 -4.70 5.43
C GLY A 2 11.52 -6.01 5.84
N VAL A 3 10.21 -6.06 5.66
CA VAL A 3 9.38 -7.25 5.91
C VAL A 3 9.98 -8.49 5.22
N LYS A 4 10.03 -9.61 5.95
CA LYS A 4 10.56 -10.87 5.40
C LYS A 4 9.65 -11.42 4.30
N HIS A 5 10.24 -11.73 3.15
CA HIS A 5 9.54 -12.29 2.00
C HIS A 5 10.34 -13.39 1.30
N GLY A 6 9.64 -14.32 0.64
CA GLY A 6 10.20 -15.43 -0.13
C GLY A 6 10.07 -15.31 -1.66
N ARG A 7 9.40 -14.27 -2.16
CA ARG A 7 9.27 -13.97 -3.60
C ARG A 7 9.94 -12.64 -3.97
N GLU A 8 9.98 -12.35 -5.27
CA GLU A 8 10.59 -11.14 -5.81
C GLU A 8 9.97 -9.87 -5.23
N TYR A 9 10.82 -8.97 -4.70
CA TYR A 9 10.39 -7.72 -4.07
C TYR A 9 9.57 -6.85 -5.01
N SER A 10 9.99 -6.76 -6.27
CA SER A 10 9.27 -5.99 -7.30
C SER A 10 7.84 -6.47 -7.51
N ASP A 11 7.59 -7.78 -7.39
CA ASP A 11 6.25 -8.33 -7.55
C ASP A 11 5.37 -8.00 -6.35
N ILE A 12 5.91 -8.09 -5.13
CA ILE A 12 5.23 -7.69 -3.90
C ILE A 12 4.88 -6.21 -3.95
N LEU A 13 5.84 -5.37 -4.36
CA LEU A 13 5.66 -3.94 -4.49
C LEU A 13 4.57 -3.62 -5.51
N ASN A 14 4.59 -4.27 -6.67
CA ASN A 14 3.55 -4.11 -7.70
C ASN A 14 2.16 -4.53 -7.19
N ASP A 15 2.07 -5.64 -6.45
CA ASP A 15 0.81 -6.10 -5.85
C ASP A 15 0.31 -5.10 -4.79
N LEU A 16 1.23 -4.53 -3.99
CA LEU A 16 0.91 -3.52 -3.00
C LEU A 16 0.46 -2.20 -3.65
N VAL A 17 1.13 -1.73 -4.70
CA VAL A 17 0.73 -0.55 -5.49
C VAL A 17 -0.69 -0.72 -6.03
N ARG A 18 -1.00 -1.89 -6.60
CA ARG A 18 -2.36 -2.22 -7.08
C ARG A 18 -3.39 -2.24 -5.95
N ALA A 19 -3.01 -2.68 -4.76
CA ALA A 19 -3.88 -2.66 -3.59
C ALA A 19 -4.14 -1.23 -3.09
N LEU A 20 -3.10 -0.41 -3.01
CA LEU A 20 -3.19 0.99 -2.59
C LEU A 20 -4.01 1.82 -3.58
N GLY A 21 -3.88 1.57 -4.88
CA GLY A 21 -4.69 2.24 -5.91
C GLY A 21 -6.20 1.96 -5.82
N GLN A 22 -6.62 0.94 -5.05
CA GLN A 22 -8.03 0.65 -4.77
C GLN A 22 -8.54 1.35 -3.51
N LEU A 23 -7.66 1.94 -2.70
CA LEU A 23 -8.06 2.68 -1.51
C LEU A 23 -8.81 3.94 -1.89
N THR A 24 -9.93 4.16 -1.21
CA THR A 24 -10.63 5.43 -1.32
C THR A 24 -9.83 6.50 -0.58
N ARG A 25 -9.80 7.72 -1.11
CA ARG A 25 -9.14 8.88 -0.48
C ARG A 25 -7.63 8.74 -0.25
N ILE A 26 -6.96 7.92 -1.07
CA ILE A 26 -5.50 7.82 -1.08
C ILE A 26 -4.79 9.17 -1.31
N HIS A 27 -5.43 10.09 -2.04
CA HIS A 27 -4.95 11.46 -2.26
C HIS A 27 -4.76 12.26 -0.96
N GLU A 28 -5.53 11.95 0.09
CA GLU A 28 -5.41 12.64 1.38
C GLU A 28 -4.11 12.29 2.10
N PHE A 29 -3.57 11.08 1.87
CA PHE A 29 -2.26 10.72 2.39
C PHE A 29 -1.15 11.60 1.80
N PHE A 30 -1.31 12.01 0.54
CA PHE A 30 -0.39 12.91 -0.15
C PHE A 30 -0.69 14.40 0.14
N ASP A 31 -1.61 14.71 1.05
CA ASP A 31 -2.11 16.07 1.33
C ASP A 31 -2.62 16.79 0.06
N MET A 32 -3.19 16.02 -0.86
CA MET A 32 -3.74 16.51 -2.13
C MET A 32 -5.26 16.49 -2.09
N LYS A 33 -5.89 17.37 -2.87
CA LYS A 33 -7.33 17.27 -3.13
C LYS A 33 -7.61 16.15 -4.12
N ALA A 34 -8.82 15.61 -4.07
CA ALA A 34 -9.29 14.62 -5.05
C ALA A 34 -9.19 15.12 -6.50
N SER A 35 -9.45 16.42 -6.75
CA SER A 35 -9.30 17.03 -8.08
C SER A 35 -7.86 17.01 -8.54
N ASP A 36 -6.93 17.41 -7.66
CA ASP A 36 -5.51 17.54 -8.00
C ASP A 36 -4.92 16.15 -8.29
N TRP A 37 -5.35 15.13 -7.55
CA TRP A 37 -5.00 13.74 -7.83
C TRP A 37 -5.57 13.23 -9.16
N GLN A 38 -6.81 13.60 -9.49
CA GLN A 38 -7.45 13.21 -10.77
C GLN A 38 -6.84 13.91 -11.98
N ASP A 39 -6.24 15.09 -11.77
CA ASP A 39 -5.53 15.85 -12.80
C ASP A 39 -4.13 15.28 -13.10
N LEU A 40 -3.59 14.40 -12.24
CA LEU A 40 -2.33 13.69 -12.50
C LEU A 40 -2.51 12.66 -13.62
N GLU A 41 -1.49 12.54 -14.47
CA GLU A 41 -1.43 11.46 -15.44
C GLU A 41 -1.41 10.10 -14.74
N PRO A 42 -1.99 9.03 -15.33
CA PRO A 42 -2.02 7.71 -14.70
C PRO A 42 -0.63 7.18 -14.32
N SER A 43 0.41 7.53 -15.09
CA SER A 43 1.79 7.18 -14.75
C SER A 43 2.29 7.90 -13.50
N GLU A 44 1.94 9.18 -13.33
CA GLU A 44 2.34 9.97 -12.15
C GLU A 44 1.66 9.44 -10.89
N GLN A 45 0.38 9.07 -10.98
CA GLN A 45 -0.33 8.40 -9.88
C GLN A 45 0.36 7.08 -9.49
N VAL A 46 0.76 6.27 -10.48
CA VAL A 46 1.47 5.02 -10.24
C VAL A 46 2.84 5.26 -9.58
N ASP A 47 3.59 6.27 -10.01
CA ASP A 47 4.89 6.61 -9.42
C ASP A 47 4.75 7.07 -7.96
N CYS A 48 3.73 7.87 -7.65
CA CYS A 48 3.38 8.23 -6.27
C CYS A 48 3.05 7.00 -5.42
N LEU A 49 2.22 6.09 -5.95
CA LEU A 49 1.84 4.86 -5.25
C LEU A 49 3.03 3.91 -5.08
N GLN A 50 3.96 3.84 -6.04
CA GLN A 50 5.18 3.04 -5.93
C GLN A 50 6.06 3.52 -4.79
N THR A 51 6.26 4.84 -4.71
CA THR A 51 7.04 5.46 -3.63
C THR A 51 6.39 5.18 -2.27
N LEU A 52 5.08 5.36 -2.16
CA LEU A 52 4.33 5.06 -0.95
C LEU A 52 4.35 3.57 -0.58
N ALA A 53 4.22 2.67 -1.55
CA ALA A 53 4.28 1.24 -1.31
C ALA A 53 5.64 0.82 -0.75
N ASP A 54 6.73 1.44 -1.22
CA ASP A 54 8.08 1.20 -0.72
C ASP A 54 8.18 1.66 0.74
N ASP A 55 7.75 2.89 1.03
CA ASP A 55 7.73 3.45 2.40
C ASP A 55 6.90 2.60 3.37
N ILE A 56 5.71 2.15 2.95
CA ILE A 56 4.85 1.27 3.76
C ILE A 56 5.54 -0.08 3.98
N PHE A 57 6.11 -0.68 2.95
CA PHE A 57 6.76 -1.98 3.07
C PHE A 57 7.91 -1.95 4.08
N TYR A 58 8.72 -0.89 4.06
CA TYR A 58 9.78 -0.69 5.05
C TYR A 58 9.23 -0.31 6.43
N GLY A 59 8.19 0.52 6.49
CA GLY A 59 7.53 0.91 7.73
C GLY A 59 6.93 -0.28 8.49
N LEU A 60 6.35 -1.24 7.75
CA LEU A 60 5.72 -2.45 8.29
C LEU A 60 6.68 -3.41 9.02
N ASP A 61 8.00 -3.27 8.81
CA ASP A 61 8.99 -4.02 9.59
C ASP A 61 9.10 -3.47 11.03
N SER A 62 8.87 -2.16 11.20
CA SER A 62 8.95 -1.48 12.50
C SER A 62 7.61 -1.36 13.20
N ASP A 63 6.55 -1.02 12.45
CA ASP A 63 5.17 -0.94 12.94
C ASP A 63 4.27 -1.85 12.10
N PRO A 64 3.72 -2.96 12.65
CA PRO A 64 2.96 -3.92 11.86
C PRO A 64 1.63 -3.39 11.32
N VAL A 65 1.23 -2.18 11.69
CA VAL A 65 0.00 -1.54 11.22
C VAL A 65 0.30 -0.11 10.77
N MET A 66 -0.12 0.25 9.57
CA MET A 66 -0.01 1.61 9.04
C MET A 66 -1.36 2.10 8.52
N GLU A 67 -1.69 3.35 8.85
CA GLU A 67 -2.91 4.02 8.38
C GLU A 67 -2.58 4.90 7.17
N VAL A 68 -3.39 4.78 6.11
CA VAL A 68 -3.19 5.48 4.84
C VAL A 68 -4.53 5.99 4.33
N GLY A 69 -4.80 7.29 4.54
CA GLY A 69 -6.13 7.86 4.33
C GLY A 69 -7.16 7.17 5.22
N ASP A 70 -8.23 6.63 4.60
CA ASP A 70 -9.24 5.79 5.29
C ASP A 70 -8.89 4.28 5.25
N GLY A 71 -7.71 3.94 4.71
CA GLY A 71 -7.21 2.57 4.60
C GLY A 71 -6.31 2.17 5.76
N VAL A 72 -6.29 0.88 6.07
CA VAL A 72 -5.37 0.30 7.07
C VAL A 72 -4.59 -0.85 6.45
N ILE A 73 -3.28 -0.75 6.45
CA ILE A 73 -2.37 -1.79 5.98
C ILE A 73 -1.82 -2.52 7.19
N ARG A 74 -1.94 -3.85 7.21
CA ARG A 74 -1.47 -4.70 8.31
C ARG A 74 -0.57 -5.80 7.80
N HIS A 75 0.60 -5.92 8.41
CA HIS A 75 1.47 -7.07 8.18
C HIS A 75 1.08 -8.23 9.09
N ASP A 76 0.83 -9.39 8.48
CA ASP A 76 0.53 -10.65 9.15
C ASP A 76 1.66 -11.66 8.88
N PRO A 77 2.65 -11.74 9.78
CA PRO A 77 3.81 -12.61 9.61
C PRO A 77 3.47 -14.10 9.76
N GLU A 78 2.37 -14.46 10.43
CA GLU A 78 1.96 -15.86 10.62
C GLU A 78 1.44 -16.47 9.30
N ASN A 79 0.74 -15.66 8.51
CA ASN A 79 0.20 -16.07 7.22
C ASN A 79 1.05 -15.62 6.03
N HIS A 80 2.16 -14.91 6.28
CA HIS A 80 3.03 -14.33 5.25
C HIS A 80 2.27 -13.41 4.27
N VAL A 81 1.39 -12.56 4.80
CA VAL A 81 0.59 -11.63 3.98
C VAL A 81 0.61 -10.21 4.53
N ILE A 82 0.47 -9.24 3.64
CA ILE A 82 0.09 -7.88 3.97
C ILE A 82 -1.40 -7.71 3.62
N ARG A 83 -2.21 -7.35 4.59
CA ARG A 83 -3.65 -7.13 4.46
C ARG A 83 -3.92 -5.66 4.23
N VAL A 84 -4.66 -5.32 3.19
CA VAL A 84 -5.08 -3.96 2.90
C VAL A 84 -6.57 -3.85 3.15
N HIS A 85 -6.92 -3.02 4.13
CA HIS A 85 -8.28 -2.71 4.51
C HIS A 85 -8.69 -1.34 3.97
N ASN A 86 -9.96 -1.21 3.59
CA ASN A 86 -10.62 0.06 3.32
C ASN A 86 -11.84 0.16 4.25
N GLY A 87 -11.73 0.98 5.30
CA GLY A 87 -12.64 0.91 6.44
C GLY A 87 -12.64 -0.48 7.10
N GLU A 88 -13.81 -1.11 7.19
CA GLU A 88 -13.97 -2.43 7.83
C GLU A 88 -13.68 -3.62 6.88
N ASN A 89 -13.60 -3.37 5.57
CA ASN A 89 -13.48 -4.43 4.57
C ASN A 89 -12.01 -4.69 4.20
N VAL A 90 -11.61 -5.95 4.11
CA VAL A 90 -10.35 -6.34 3.44
C VAL A 90 -10.59 -6.25 1.94
N ILE A 91 -9.85 -5.39 1.26
CA ILE A 91 -9.96 -5.22 -0.20
C ILE A 91 -8.87 -5.98 -0.96
N SER A 92 -7.72 -6.23 -0.33
CA SER A 92 -6.62 -6.96 -0.96
C SER A 92 -5.75 -7.69 0.06
N LEU A 93 -5.14 -8.79 -0.40
CA LEU A 93 -4.15 -9.58 0.32
C LEU A 93 -2.91 -9.70 -0.57
N VAL A 94 -1.79 -9.16 -0.10
CA VAL A 94 -0.50 -9.25 -0.79
C VAL A 94 0.31 -10.37 -0.16
N TYR A 95 0.51 -11.46 -0.89
CA TYR A 95 1.28 -12.61 -0.42
C TYR A 95 2.78 -12.35 -0.55
N LEU A 96 3.53 -12.70 0.51
CA LEU A 96 4.97 -12.49 0.62
C LEU A 96 5.79 -13.72 0.22
N VAL A 97 5.14 -14.86 -0.02
CA VAL A 97 5.77 -16.16 -0.38
C VAL A 97 5.03 -16.83 -1.52
#